data_AF-A0A9D4NYF9-F1
#
_entry.id   AF-A0A9D4NYF9-F1
#
_cell.length_a   1.000
_cell.length_b   1.000
_cell.length_c   1.000
_cell.angle_alpha   90.00
_cell.angle_beta   90.00
_cell.angle_gamma   90.00
#
_symmetry.space_group_name_H-M   'P 1'
#
loop_
_entity.id
_entity.type
_entity.pdbx_description
1 polymer ?
#
loop_
_entity_poly.entity_id
_entity_poly.type
_entity_poly.pdbx_seq_one_letter_code
_entity_poly.pdbx_strand_id
1 'polypeptide(L)'
;MNNLHRSSINVINTSKSSSSSSMKNNKNHQQSTNTMMMLIDQTNSSDEESNSNNELKRQKSVVREIGSQAVWSLSSCKVGFGVEQLRDNCKDTYWQSDGVQPHLVNIQFRRKTTVCEIKIFADFKLDESYTPNKISVRAGNHFHDLHEVTLVELNEPSGWETIPLRDADDHPIRAFLIQIAVLGNHQNGRDTHIRQIKINSPVEDTVVTVKKLPQDFRTIRFWKHACLR
;
A
#
# COMPACT_ATOMS: atom_id res chain seq x y z
N MET A 1 -54.28 33.64 25.40
CA MET A 1 -55.11 32.48 25.04
C MET A 1 -54.15 31.32 24.80
N ASN A 2 -53.73 30.63 25.87
CA ASN A 2 -54.34 29.40 26.42
C ASN A 2 -54.02 28.21 25.49
N ASN A 3 -53.49 27.05 25.88
CA ASN A 3 -53.13 26.38 27.15
C ASN A 3 -52.21 25.20 26.71
N LEU A 4 -51.11 24.85 27.37
CA LEU A 4 -51.03 24.03 28.61
C LEU A 4 -51.85 22.74 28.60
N HIS A 5 -51.19 21.58 28.49
CA HIS A 5 -51.28 20.43 29.42
C HIS A 5 -50.36 19.29 28.90
N ARG A 6 -49.31 18.85 29.64
CA ARG A 6 -49.31 17.77 30.67
C ARG A 6 -49.61 16.38 30.05
N SER A 7 -49.01 15.26 30.44
CA SER A 7 -48.12 14.90 31.55
C SER A 7 -47.70 13.43 31.40
N SER A 8 -46.52 13.11 31.94
CA SER A 8 -46.03 11.88 32.58
C SER A 8 -46.88 10.59 32.58
N ILE A 9 -46.22 9.42 32.50
CA ILE A 9 -46.13 8.40 33.58
C ILE A 9 -45.34 7.14 33.12
N ASN A 10 -44.50 6.64 34.03
CA ASN A 10 -43.74 5.38 34.02
C ASN A 10 -44.62 4.13 33.92
N VAL A 11 -44.14 3.05 33.28
CA VAL A 11 -44.44 1.67 33.70
C VAL A 11 -43.21 0.78 33.50
N ILE A 12 -42.73 0.26 34.63
CA ILE A 12 -41.90 -0.94 34.76
C ILE A 12 -42.83 -2.15 34.56
N ASN A 13 -42.43 -3.15 33.77
CA ASN A 13 -42.81 -4.52 34.11
C ASN A 13 -41.87 -5.59 33.55
N THR A 14 -41.36 -6.34 34.52
CA THR A 14 -40.73 -7.66 34.46
C THR A 14 -41.76 -8.77 34.24
N SER A 15 -41.39 -9.89 33.59
CA SER A 15 -41.63 -11.27 34.08
C SER A 15 -41.18 -12.32 33.04
N LYS A 16 -40.25 -13.21 33.44
CA LYS A 16 -40.41 -14.67 33.74
C LYS A 16 -40.15 -15.51 32.49
N SER A 17 -39.38 -16.61 32.51
CA SER A 17 -39.33 -17.77 33.41
C SER A 17 -38.04 -18.58 33.08
N SER A 18 -37.44 -19.50 33.84
CA SER A 18 -37.65 -20.15 35.15
C SER A 18 -36.49 -21.16 35.34
N SER A 19 -36.06 -21.35 36.61
CA SER A 19 -35.52 -22.59 37.26
C SER A 19 -34.29 -23.28 36.65
N SER A 20 -33.30 -23.84 37.38
CA SER A 20 -33.10 -24.20 38.80
C SER A 20 -31.63 -24.68 38.90
N SER A 21 -30.85 -24.28 39.90
CA SER A 21 -30.49 -25.03 41.12
C SER A 21 -29.00 -25.38 41.23
N SER A 22 -28.45 -25.04 42.40
CA SER A 22 -27.43 -25.76 43.17
C SER A 22 -25.95 -25.39 42.99
N MET A 23 -25.50 -24.60 43.98
CA MET A 23 -24.14 -24.45 44.49
C MET A 23 -23.50 -25.80 44.87
N LYS A 24 -22.17 -25.93 44.68
CA LYS A 24 -21.20 -25.90 45.78
C LYS A 24 -19.75 -25.94 45.28
N ASN A 25 -18.96 -25.07 45.92
CA ASN A 25 -17.53 -24.84 45.79
C ASN A 25 -16.69 -26.09 46.09
N ASN A 26 -15.49 -26.15 45.48
CA ASN A 26 -14.30 -26.52 46.25
C ASN A 26 -13.07 -25.74 45.76
N LYS A 27 -12.30 -25.22 46.73
CA LYS A 27 -11.13 -24.36 46.58
C LYS A 27 -9.89 -25.09 47.13
N ASN A 28 -8.73 -24.72 46.58
CA ASN A 28 -7.38 -24.74 47.19
C ASN A 28 -6.63 -26.08 47.27
N HIS A 29 -5.30 -26.17 47.26
CA HIS A 29 -4.14 -25.39 46.79
C HIS A 29 -2.86 -26.18 47.21
N GLN A 30 -1.76 -26.08 46.45
CA GLN A 30 -0.32 -26.20 46.85
C GLN A 30 0.28 -27.56 47.28
N GLN A 31 1.26 -28.10 46.52
CA GLN A 31 2.76 -28.01 46.65
C GLN A 31 3.33 -28.81 47.84
N SER A 32 4.34 -29.69 47.71
CA SER A 32 5.81 -29.41 47.70
C SER A 32 6.59 -30.76 47.57
N THR A 33 7.55 -30.99 46.65
CA THR A 33 9.05 -30.83 46.64
C THR A 33 9.96 -32.00 47.11
N ASN A 34 11.10 -32.14 46.40
CA ASN A 34 12.44 -32.75 46.70
C ASN A 34 12.65 -34.25 46.36
N THR A 35 13.73 -34.74 45.68
CA THR A 35 15.18 -34.43 45.74
C THR A 35 16.01 -34.99 44.53
N MET A 36 16.87 -34.15 43.95
CA MET A 36 18.27 -34.26 43.42
C MET A 36 18.94 -35.57 42.84
N MET A 37 19.31 -35.49 41.55
CA MET A 37 20.63 -35.70 40.85
C MET A 37 21.38 -37.06 40.79
N MET A 38 21.69 -37.51 39.56
CA MET A 38 23.00 -38.05 39.14
C MET A 38 23.23 -37.87 37.62
N LEU A 39 24.46 -37.46 37.26
CA LEU A 39 24.99 -37.20 35.91
C LEU A 39 25.21 -38.48 35.10
N ILE A 40 25.12 -38.41 33.76
CA ILE A 40 26.10 -38.96 32.79
C ILE A 40 25.91 -38.22 31.46
N ASP A 41 27.02 -37.74 30.92
CA ASP A 41 27.23 -37.03 29.67
C ASP A 41 27.65 -38.04 28.59
N GLN A 42 27.07 -37.97 27.37
CA GLN A 42 27.63 -38.53 26.11
C GLN A 42 26.78 -38.16 24.88
N THR A 43 27.17 -37.04 24.27
CA THR A 43 27.31 -36.71 22.83
C THR A 43 26.50 -37.40 21.71
N ASN A 44 25.99 -36.52 20.82
CA ASN A 44 25.72 -36.65 19.37
C ASN A 44 24.44 -37.38 18.96
N SER A 45 23.63 -36.94 17.99
CA SER A 45 23.52 -35.77 17.09
C SER A 45 22.39 -36.14 16.11
N SER A 46 21.70 -35.18 15.48
CA SER A 46 20.57 -35.30 14.51
C SER A 46 19.21 -35.46 15.21
N ASP A 47 18.23 -34.58 15.13
CA ASP A 47 17.84 -33.62 14.10
C ASP A 47 17.01 -32.54 14.79
N GLU A 48 17.26 -31.25 14.54
CA GLU A 48 16.31 -30.13 14.71
C GLU A 48 16.99 -28.84 14.23
N GLU A 49 17.09 -28.65 12.92
CA GLU A 49 17.29 -27.32 12.33
C GLU A 49 17.02 -27.37 10.82
N SER A 50 15.87 -26.85 10.38
CA SER A 50 15.71 -26.09 9.12
C SER A 50 14.24 -25.98 8.74
N ASN A 51 13.52 -25.03 9.36
CA ASN A 51 12.27 -24.56 8.77
C ASN A 51 12.14 -23.03 8.85
N SER A 52 13.20 -22.33 8.46
CA SER A 52 13.24 -20.86 8.48
C SER A 52 14.08 -20.28 7.33
N ASN A 53 14.05 -20.90 6.14
CA ASN A 53 14.78 -20.41 4.96
C ASN A 53 13.89 -20.29 3.71
N ASN A 54 12.58 -20.09 3.87
CA ASN A 54 11.68 -19.72 2.77
C ASN A 54 11.38 -18.22 2.73
N GLU A 55 12.28 -17.39 3.25
CA GLU A 55 12.33 -15.98 2.87
C GLU A 55 13.18 -15.87 1.60
N LEU A 56 12.57 -16.30 0.48
CA LEU A 56 13.06 -16.01 -0.85
C LEU A 56 13.35 -14.51 -0.91
N LYS A 57 14.65 -14.16 -0.92
CA LYS A 57 15.15 -12.88 -1.42
C LYS A 57 14.46 -12.63 -2.75
N ARG A 58 13.35 -11.88 -2.74
CA ARG A 58 12.62 -11.45 -3.92
C ARG A 58 13.64 -10.67 -4.73
N GLN A 59 14.22 -11.30 -5.76
CA GLN A 59 15.21 -10.65 -6.63
C GLN A 59 14.60 -9.31 -7.01
N LYS A 60 15.26 -8.21 -6.63
CA LYS A 60 14.77 -6.85 -6.88
C LYS A 60 14.60 -6.74 -8.39
N SER A 61 13.36 -6.88 -8.86
CA SER A 61 13.04 -6.82 -10.28
C SER A 61 13.54 -5.48 -10.79
N VAL A 62 14.32 -5.49 -11.86
CA VAL A 62 14.77 -4.24 -12.48
C VAL A 62 13.51 -3.51 -12.96
N VAL A 63 13.37 -2.26 -12.55
CA VAL A 63 12.22 -1.41 -12.92
C VAL A 63 12.70 -0.21 -13.72
N ARG A 64 11.86 0.28 -14.63
CA ARG A 64 12.09 1.50 -15.42
C ARG A 64 11.03 2.54 -15.14
N GLU A 65 11.42 3.80 -15.02
CA GLU A 65 10.51 4.93 -14.92
C GLU A 65 9.83 5.13 -16.29
N ILE A 66 8.50 5.22 -16.30
CA ILE A 66 7.69 5.32 -17.51
C ILE A 66 6.78 6.55 -17.52
N GLY A 67 6.91 7.45 -16.57
CA GLY A 67 6.06 8.62 -16.47
C GLY A 67 6.13 9.49 -17.72
N SER A 68 7.30 9.59 -18.38
CA SER A 68 7.47 10.38 -19.61
C SER A 68 6.63 9.88 -20.79
N GLN A 69 6.10 8.66 -20.72
CA GLN A 69 5.26 8.05 -21.75
C GLN A 69 3.75 8.35 -21.55
N ALA A 70 3.39 8.98 -20.42
CA ALA A 70 2.03 9.32 -20.06
C ALA A 70 1.75 10.82 -20.18
N VAL A 71 0.48 11.14 -20.40
CA VAL A 71 -0.09 12.48 -20.21
C VAL A 71 -0.58 12.57 -18.77
N TRP A 72 -0.25 13.68 -18.11
CA TRP A 72 -0.58 13.91 -16.70
C TRP A 72 -1.57 15.05 -16.59
N SER A 73 -2.60 14.90 -15.76
CA SER A 73 -3.54 15.96 -15.41
C SER A 73 -3.89 15.93 -13.93
N LEU A 74 -4.28 17.08 -13.40
CA LEU A 74 -4.64 17.26 -11.99
C LEU A 74 -6.09 17.69 -11.89
N SER A 75 -6.76 17.35 -10.78
CA SER A 75 -8.10 17.88 -10.50
C SER A 75 -8.10 19.40 -10.36
N SER A 76 -7.07 19.94 -9.71
CA SER A 76 -6.86 21.37 -9.51
C SER A 76 -5.39 21.64 -9.21
N CYS A 77 -4.96 22.88 -9.39
CA CYS A 77 -3.65 23.32 -8.96
C CYS A 77 -3.66 24.83 -8.71
N LYS A 78 -2.91 25.25 -7.69
CA LYS A 78 -2.55 26.65 -7.54
C LYS A 78 -1.64 27.07 -8.70
N VAL A 79 -1.77 28.32 -9.16
CA VAL A 79 -0.96 28.86 -10.26
C VAL A 79 0.53 28.73 -9.92
N GLY A 80 1.29 28.05 -10.78
CA GLY A 80 2.73 27.81 -10.60
C GLY A 80 3.10 26.57 -9.77
N PHE A 81 2.11 25.82 -9.26
CA PHE A 81 2.33 24.61 -8.45
C PHE A 81 1.51 23.46 -9.03
N GLY A 82 1.80 23.03 -10.26
CA GLY A 82 1.04 22.05 -11.02
C GLY A 82 1.82 20.77 -11.34
N VAL A 83 1.53 20.20 -12.51
CA VAL A 83 2.11 18.92 -12.98
C VAL A 83 3.63 18.98 -13.11
N GLU A 84 4.17 20.13 -13.51
CA GLU A 84 5.61 20.29 -13.74
C GLU A 84 6.42 20.00 -12.47
N GLN A 85 5.97 20.52 -11.34
CA GLN A 85 6.63 20.34 -10.04
C GLN A 85 6.57 18.89 -9.56
N LEU A 86 5.57 18.10 -9.95
CA LEU A 86 5.53 16.67 -9.61
C LEU A 86 6.62 15.83 -10.27
N ARG A 87 7.34 16.40 -11.24
CA ARG A 87 8.12 15.64 -12.23
C ARG A 87 9.49 16.24 -12.55
N ASP A 88 9.83 17.37 -11.93
CA ASP A 88 11.05 18.13 -12.18
C ASP A 88 12.31 17.54 -11.51
N ASN A 89 12.19 16.44 -10.76
CA ASN A 89 13.27 15.85 -9.95
C ASN A 89 13.82 16.75 -8.84
N CYS A 90 13.08 17.78 -8.45
CA CYS A 90 13.35 18.62 -7.30
C CYS A 90 12.48 18.19 -6.11
N LYS A 91 13.03 18.28 -4.88
CA LYS A 91 12.28 17.96 -3.65
C LYS A 91 11.73 19.21 -2.98
N ASP A 92 12.20 20.38 -3.39
CA ASP A 92 11.83 21.67 -2.80
C ASP A 92 10.54 22.23 -3.44
N THR A 93 10.27 21.82 -4.68
CA THR A 93 9.04 22.13 -5.42
C THR A 93 7.95 21.10 -5.13
N TYR A 94 6.70 21.48 -5.38
CA TYR A 94 5.54 20.63 -5.13
C TYR A 94 4.34 21.05 -5.98
N TRP A 95 3.46 20.09 -6.23
CA TRP A 95 2.07 20.37 -6.58
C TRP A 95 1.33 20.82 -5.32
N GLN A 96 0.54 21.88 -5.46
CA GLN A 96 -0.43 22.29 -4.45
C GLN A 96 -1.82 22.24 -5.09
N SER A 97 -2.72 21.41 -4.53
CA SER A 97 -4.12 21.43 -4.96
C SER A 97 -4.80 22.74 -4.58
N ASP A 98 -5.87 23.06 -5.28
CA ASP A 98 -6.73 24.21 -4.96
C ASP A 98 -8.18 23.87 -5.34
N GLY A 99 -8.81 23.01 -4.54
CA GLY A 99 -10.12 22.45 -4.90
C GLY A 99 -10.79 21.64 -3.80
N VAL A 100 -11.84 20.92 -4.18
CA VAL A 100 -12.54 20.01 -3.26
C VAL A 100 -11.89 18.62 -3.30
N GLN A 101 -11.83 17.96 -2.15
CA GLN A 101 -11.40 16.56 -2.08
C GLN A 101 -12.43 15.65 -2.78
N PRO A 102 -11.98 14.52 -3.38
CA PRO A 102 -10.59 14.06 -3.44
C PRO A 102 -9.74 14.82 -4.46
N HIS A 103 -8.46 15.04 -4.15
CA HIS A 103 -7.51 15.64 -5.10
C HIS A 103 -6.92 14.56 -5.99
N LEU A 104 -6.97 14.75 -7.31
CA LEU A 104 -6.69 13.70 -8.28
C LEU A 104 -5.44 14.00 -9.09
N VAL A 105 -4.60 12.98 -9.28
CA VAL A 105 -3.55 12.94 -10.30
C VAL A 105 -3.91 11.84 -11.29
N ASN A 106 -4.16 12.21 -12.54
CA ASN A 106 -4.48 11.27 -13.62
C ASN A 106 -3.25 11.06 -14.50
N ILE A 107 -2.93 9.80 -14.76
CA ILE A 107 -1.78 9.35 -15.54
C ILE A 107 -2.30 8.50 -16.68
N GLN A 108 -2.37 9.08 -17.88
CA GLN A 108 -2.95 8.45 -19.06
C GLN A 108 -1.89 8.02 -20.05
N PHE A 109 -1.81 6.73 -20.35
CA PHE A 109 -0.90 6.16 -21.33
C PHE A 109 -1.57 6.06 -22.70
N ARG A 110 -0.78 6.23 -23.77
CA ARG A 110 -1.24 6.05 -25.16
C ARG A 110 -1.53 4.59 -25.52
N ARG A 111 -0.95 3.65 -24.78
CA ARG A 111 -1.10 2.20 -24.98
C ARG A 111 -1.31 1.54 -23.62
N LYS A 112 -1.93 0.35 -23.60
CA LYS A 112 -2.12 -0.43 -22.37
C LYS A 112 -0.75 -0.79 -21.79
N THR A 113 -0.38 -0.14 -20.69
CA THR A 113 0.98 -0.17 -20.15
C THR A 113 1.02 -0.97 -18.87
N THR A 114 2.06 -1.82 -18.74
CA THR A 114 2.32 -2.60 -17.52
C THR A 114 2.98 -1.72 -16.48
N VAL A 115 2.43 -1.67 -15.26
CA VAL A 115 2.91 -0.85 -14.15
C VAL A 115 3.02 -1.72 -12.91
N CYS A 116 4.15 -1.66 -12.22
CA CYS A 116 4.40 -2.48 -11.02
C CYS A 116 4.44 -1.67 -9.72
N GLU A 117 4.80 -0.40 -9.78
CA GLU A 117 4.87 0.45 -8.58
C GLU A 117 4.70 1.94 -8.93
N ILE A 118 4.13 2.68 -7.99
CA ILE A 118 4.16 4.15 -7.94
C ILE A 118 5.01 4.55 -6.74
N LYS A 119 5.84 5.57 -6.90
CA LYS A 119 6.60 6.20 -5.81
C LYS A 119 6.13 7.62 -5.64
N ILE A 120 5.76 7.97 -4.41
CA ILE A 120 5.32 9.32 -4.05
C ILE A 120 6.33 9.87 -3.05
N PHE A 121 6.79 11.09 -3.24
CA PHE A 121 7.60 11.80 -2.25
C PHE A 121 6.72 12.75 -1.46
N ALA A 122 6.64 12.51 -0.14
CA ALA A 122 5.91 13.32 0.82
C ALA A 122 6.75 13.46 2.11
N ASP A 123 6.69 14.63 2.74
CA ASP A 123 7.42 14.89 3.99
C ASP A 123 6.53 15.66 4.97
N PHE A 124 6.11 14.96 6.02
CA PHE A 124 5.23 15.49 7.06
C PHE A 124 5.82 16.68 7.80
N LYS A 125 7.15 16.69 8.02
CA LYS A 125 7.80 17.77 8.75
C LYS A 125 7.85 19.06 7.95
N LEU A 126 7.85 18.96 6.62
CA LEU A 126 7.86 20.11 5.73
C LEU A 126 6.46 20.60 5.38
N ASP A 127 5.50 19.68 5.24
CA ASP A 127 4.18 19.96 4.68
C ASP A 127 3.05 19.97 5.73
N GLU A 128 3.28 19.46 6.94
CA GLU A 128 2.32 19.44 8.06
C GLU A 128 0.92 18.96 7.60
N SER A 129 -0.10 19.82 7.70
CA SER A 129 -1.49 19.53 7.29
C SER A 129 -1.68 19.30 5.79
N TYR A 130 -0.75 19.73 4.92
CA TYR A 130 -0.82 19.47 3.48
C TYR A 130 -0.39 18.03 3.12
N THR A 131 0.13 17.27 4.08
CA THR A 131 0.65 15.92 3.85
C THR A 131 -0.50 14.93 3.67
N PRO A 132 -0.59 14.21 2.53
CA PRO A 132 -1.61 13.20 2.33
C PRO A 132 -1.49 12.10 3.39
N ASN A 133 -2.61 11.69 4.00
CA ASN A 133 -2.65 10.57 4.95
C ASN A 133 -3.39 9.35 4.38
N LYS A 134 -4.21 9.55 3.34
CA LYS A 134 -5.01 8.48 2.73
C LYS A 134 -5.04 8.64 1.23
N ILE A 135 -4.49 7.67 0.53
CA ILE A 135 -4.37 7.66 -0.93
C ILE A 135 -5.04 6.40 -1.48
N SER A 136 -5.94 6.58 -2.44
CA SER A 136 -6.52 5.50 -3.24
C SER A 136 -5.88 5.53 -4.61
N VAL A 137 -5.28 4.41 -5.04
CA VAL A 137 -4.79 4.24 -6.40
C VAL A 137 -5.79 3.42 -7.18
N ARG A 138 -6.24 3.97 -8.30
CA ARG A 138 -7.26 3.40 -9.17
C ARG A 138 -6.69 3.16 -10.56
N ALA A 139 -7.21 2.16 -11.26
CA ALA A 139 -6.81 1.83 -12.61
C ALA A 139 -8.03 1.49 -13.48
N GLY A 140 -7.93 1.74 -14.78
CA GLY A 140 -9.00 1.49 -15.74
C GLY A 140 -8.57 1.73 -17.18
N ASN A 141 -9.53 1.69 -18.10
CA ASN A 141 -9.31 2.07 -19.50
C ASN A 141 -9.68 3.53 -19.77
N HIS A 142 -10.65 4.06 -19.01
CA HIS A 142 -11.21 5.41 -19.12
C HIS A 142 -11.60 5.95 -17.73
N PHE A 143 -12.08 7.19 -17.66
CA PHE A 143 -12.48 7.79 -16.37
C PHE A 143 -13.69 7.13 -15.72
N HIS A 144 -14.54 6.46 -16.50
CA HIS A 144 -15.80 5.86 -16.03
C HIS A 144 -15.68 4.41 -15.56
N ASP A 145 -14.56 3.74 -15.83
CA ASP A 145 -14.33 2.33 -15.47
C ASP A 145 -13.16 2.16 -14.49
N LEU A 146 -12.78 3.24 -13.80
CA LEU A 146 -11.75 3.21 -12.76
C LEU A 146 -12.20 2.34 -11.59
N HIS A 147 -11.41 1.33 -11.25
CA HIS A 147 -11.57 0.54 -10.04
C HIS A 147 -10.41 0.79 -9.07
N GLU A 148 -10.66 0.75 -7.77
CA GLU A 148 -9.61 0.84 -6.75
C GLU A 148 -8.73 -0.42 -6.80
N VAL A 149 -7.42 -0.22 -6.94
CA VAL A 149 -6.41 -1.27 -6.94
C VAL A 149 -5.84 -1.42 -5.54
N THR A 150 -5.53 -0.30 -4.89
CA THR A 150 -4.97 -0.29 -3.54
C THR A 150 -5.36 0.99 -2.81
N LEU A 151 -5.57 0.85 -1.51
CA LEU A 151 -5.80 1.93 -0.58
C LEU A 151 -4.63 1.96 0.40
N VAL A 152 -3.94 3.08 0.47
CA VAL A 152 -2.73 3.27 1.27
C VAL A 152 -2.99 4.34 2.31
N GLU A 153 -2.65 4.03 3.56
CA GLU A 153 -2.65 5.00 4.65
C GLU A 153 -1.19 5.36 4.97
N LEU A 154 -0.89 6.65 4.93
CA LEU A 154 0.44 7.21 5.19
C LEU A 154 0.44 7.82 6.58
N ASN A 155 1.35 7.36 7.43
CA ASN A 155 1.50 7.87 8.80
C ASN A 155 2.78 8.69 8.90
N GLU A 156 2.64 10.02 8.90
CA GLU A 156 3.76 10.98 8.95
C GLU A 156 4.94 10.63 8.00
N PRO A 157 4.69 10.46 6.68
CA PRO A 157 5.72 10.05 5.74
C PRO A 157 6.90 11.05 5.73
N SER A 158 8.12 10.55 5.54
CA SER A 158 9.35 11.36 5.56
C SER A 158 10.29 10.99 4.41
N GLY A 159 9.74 10.86 3.21
CA GLY A 159 10.50 10.52 2.01
C GLY A 159 9.70 9.83 0.93
N TRP A 160 10.34 8.85 0.28
CA TRP A 160 9.74 8.08 -0.81
C TRP A 160 8.89 6.94 -0.28
N GLU A 161 7.59 7.03 -0.51
CA GLU A 161 6.64 5.96 -0.27
C GLU A 161 6.44 5.16 -1.56
N THR A 162 6.71 3.85 -1.51
CA THR A 162 6.58 2.96 -2.66
C THR A 162 5.30 2.15 -2.53
N ILE A 163 4.36 2.40 -3.45
CA ILE A 163 3.06 1.74 -3.52
C ILE A 163 3.13 0.65 -4.60
N PRO A 164 3.18 -0.64 -4.23
CA PRO A 164 3.14 -1.72 -5.21
C PRO A 164 1.77 -1.81 -5.86
N LEU A 165 1.74 -1.97 -7.17
CA LEU A 165 0.50 -2.16 -7.94
C LEU A 165 0.45 -3.59 -8.46
N ARG A 166 -0.38 -4.40 -7.83
CA ARG A 166 -0.52 -5.83 -8.13
C ARG A 166 -1.97 -6.20 -8.34
N ASP A 167 -2.21 -7.17 -9.21
CA ASP A 167 -3.50 -7.80 -9.38
C ASP A 167 -3.72 -8.94 -8.37
N ALA A 168 -4.85 -9.64 -8.49
CA ALA A 168 -5.22 -10.75 -7.61
C ALA A 168 -4.22 -11.92 -7.66
N ASP A 169 -3.46 -12.04 -8.75
CA ASP A 169 -2.47 -13.09 -8.98
C ASP A 169 -1.03 -12.63 -8.65
N ASP A 170 -0.85 -11.53 -7.91
CA ASP A 170 0.44 -10.90 -7.56
C ASP A 170 1.24 -10.37 -8.78
N HIS A 171 0.62 -10.23 -9.96
CA HIS A 171 1.28 -9.69 -11.16
C HIS A 171 1.15 -8.16 -11.26
N PRO A 172 2.10 -7.47 -11.93
CA PRO A 172 1.97 -6.06 -12.25
C PRO A 172 0.70 -5.75 -13.06
N ILE A 173 -0.02 -4.70 -12.67
CA ILE A 173 -1.26 -4.32 -13.34
C ILE A 173 -1.00 -3.78 -14.76
N ARG A 174 -2.02 -3.89 -15.63
CA ARG A 174 -1.98 -3.32 -16.99
C ARG A 174 -3.17 -2.40 -17.21
N ALA A 175 -2.92 -1.11 -17.41
CA ALA A 175 -3.96 -0.09 -17.54
C ALA A 175 -3.65 0.93 -18.63
N PHE A 176 -4.69 1.63 -19.11
CA PHE A 176 -4.51 2.85 -19.92
C PHE A 176 -4.54 4.10 -19.05
N LEU A 177 -5.31 4.08 -17.96
CA LEU A 177 -5.44 5.19 -17.03
C LEU A 177 -5.14 4.70 -15.61
N ILE A 178 -4.28 5.44 -14.93
CA ILE A 178 -4.07 5.32 -13.49
C ILE A 178 -4.47 6.64 -12.86
N GLN A 179 -5.22 6.58 -11.77
CA GLN A 179 -5.65 7.74 -11.01
C GLN A 179 -5.19 7.57 -9.56
N ILE A 180 -4.41 8.53 -9.09
CA ILE A 180 -4.04 8.66 -7.67
C ILE A 180 -5.04 9.67 -7.08
N ALA A 181 -5.80 9.23 -6.09
CA ALA A 181 -6.78 10.04 -5.39
C ALA A 181 -6.35 10.25 -3.94
N VAL A 182 -5.98 11.49 -3.60
CA VAL A 182 -5.77 11.89 -2.20
C VAL A 182 -7.15 12.09 -1.57
N LEU A 183 -7.52 11.14 -0.72
CA LEU A 183 -8.83 11.09 -0.05
C LEU A 183 -8.84 11.90 1.24
N GLY A 184 -7.67 12.14 1.83
CA GLY A 184 -7.52 12.90 3.06
C GLY A 184 -6.07 13.31 3.30
N ASN A 185 -5.90 14.33 4.13
CA ASN A 185 -4.62 14.83 4.59
C ASN A 185 -4.54 14.76 6.12
N HIS A 186 -3.31 14.85 6.63
CA HIS A 186 -3.08 14.99 8.07
C HIS A 186 -3.77 16.24 8.62
N GLN A 187 -4.16 16.20 9.90
CA GLN A 187 -4.78 17.34 10.59
C GLN A 187 -6.02 17.92 9.88
N ASN A 188 -6.70 17.11 9.05
CA ASN A 188 -7.82 17.53 8.20
C ASN A 188 -7.47 18.71 7.25
N GLY A 189 -6.23 18.74 6.76
CA GLY A 189 -5.81 19.75 5.78
C GLY A 189 -6.68 19.72 4.52
N ARG A 190 -7.05 20.91 4.05
CA ARG A 190 -7.94 21.09 2.89
C ARG A 190 -7.24 20.68 1.59
N ASP A 191 -6.08 21.25 1.35
CA ASP A 191 -5.27 21.05 0.15
C ASP A 191 -4.10 20.10 0.41
N THR A 192 -3.51 19.54 -0.64
CA THR A 192 -2.42 18.57 -0.55
C THR A 192 -1.15 19.09 -1.20
N HIS A 193 0.00 18.74 -0.62
CA HIS A 193 1.31 18.87 -1.23
C HIS A 193 1.83 17.49 -1.61
N ILE A 194 2.17 17.33 -2.89
CA ILE A 194 2.99 16.22 -3.34
C ILE A 194 4.19 16.81 -4.06
N ARG A 195 5.39 16.45 -3.59
CA ARG A 195 6.65 16.99 -4.13
C ARG A 195 7.06 16.25 -5.38
N GLN A 196 6.89 14.92 -5.41
CA GLN A 196 7.23 14.16 -6.60
C GLN A 196 6.44 12.86 -6.74
N ILE A 197 6.21 12.47 -7.99
CA ILE A 197 5.65 11.15 -8.34
C ILE A 197 6.51 10.49 -9.41
N LYS A 198 6.81 9.21 -9.21
CA LYS A 198 7.41 8.33 -10.23
C LYS A 198 6.53 7.13 -10.43
N ILE A 199 6.38 6.70 -11.67
CA ILE A 199 5.61 5.52 -12.02
C ILE A 199 6.51 4.56 -12.78
N ASN A 200 6.60 3.33 -12.29
CA ASN A 200 7.57 2.37 -12.80
C ASN A 200 6.89 1.14 -13.41
N SER A 201 7.51 0.66 -14.48
CA SER A 201 7.18 -0.57 -15.18
C SER A 201 8.25 -1.61 -14.89
N PRO A 202 7.92 -2.90 -14.78
CA PRO A 202 8.94 -3.93 -14.76
C PRO A 202 9.74 -3.87 -16.06
N VAL A 203 11.06 -4.01 -15.96
CA VAL A 203 11.88 -4.27 -17.14
C VAL A 203 11.67 -5.73 -17.48
N GLU A 204 10.85 -5.98 -18.50
CA GLU A 204 10.90 -7.26 -19.18
C GLU A 204 12.30 -7.34 -19.82
N ASP A 205 13.10 -8.34 -19.41
CA ASP A 205 14.29 -8.75 -20.16
C ASP A 205 13.80 -9.16 -21.56
N THR A 206 13.71 -8.19 -22.45
CA THR A 206 13.28 -8.38 -23.83
C THR A 206 14.46 -8.93 -24.63
N VAL A 207 15.15 -9.93 -24.08
CA VAL A 207 15.83 -10.91 -24.92
C VAL A 207 14.69 -11.73 -25.47
N VAL A 208 14.18 -11.31 -26.64
CA VAL A 208 13.17 -11.94 -27.50
C VAL A 208 12.52 -13.16 -26.85
N THR A 209 11.20 -13.10 -26.64
CA THR A 209 10.32 -14.19 -26.19
C THR A 209 10.61 -15.53 -26.88
N VAL A 210 11.69 -16.18 -26.49
CA VAL A 210 11.99 -17.57 -26.70
C VAL A 210 11.72 -18.16 -25.34
N LYS A 211 10.56 -18.82 -25.23
CA LYS A 211 10.20 -19.67 -24.10
C LYS A 211 11.47 -20.31 -23.52
N LYS A 212 11.90 -19.89 -22.32
CA LYS A 212 13.07 -20.43 -21.59
C LYS A 212 14.25 -20.76 -22.51
N LEU A 213 15.00 -19.75 -22.96
CA LEU A 213 16.35 -20.04 -23.45
C LEU A 213 17.15 -20.72 -22.33
N PRO A 214 17.86 -21.84 -22.61
CA PRO A 214 18.86 -22.41 -21.71
C PRO A 214 19.82 -21.34 -21.19
N GLN A 215 20.37 -21.53 -19.97
CA GLN A 215 21.25 -20.55 -19.29
C GLN A 215 22.47 -20.07 -20.12
N ASP A 216 22.79 -20.76 -21.21
CA ASP A 216 24.01 -20.59 -22.00
C ASP A 216 23.97 -19.41 -23.01
N PHE A 217 22.82 -18.76 -23.21
CA PHE A 217 22.69 -17.65 -24.16
C PHE A 217 23.13 -16.27 -23.62
N ARG A 218 23.82 -16.24 -22.47
CA ARG A 218 24.37 -15.00 -21.88
C ARG A 218 25.82 -14.72 -22.25
N THR A 219 26.44 -15.52 -23.12
CA THR A 219 27.85 -15.32 -23.47
C THR A 219 28.07 -14.03 -24.26
N ILE A 220 29.25 -13.42 -24.08
CA ILE A 220 29.68 -12.20 -24.80
C ILE A 220 29.59 -12.41 -26.33
N ARG A 221 29.91 -13.62 -26.82
CA ARG A 221 29.83 -13.98 -28.24
C ARG A 221 28.40 -13.88 -28.79
N PHE A 222 27.39 -14.26 -28.01
CA PHE A 222 25.99 -14.18 -28.43
C PHE A 222 25.50 -12.72 -28.45
N TRP A 223 25.81 -11.96 -27.39
CA TRP A 223 25.42 -10.55 -27.28
C TRP A 223 26.04 -9.65 -28.34
N LYS A 224 27.27 -9.96 -28.80
CA LYS A 224 27.95 -9.21 -29.87
C LYS A 224 27.15 -9.14 -31.18
N HIS A 225 26.26 -10.10 -31.42
CA HIS A 225 25.42 -10.16 -32.62
C HIS A 225 23.92 -10.00 -32.32
N ALA A 226 23.54 -9.73 -31.07
CA ALA A 226 22.13 -9.67 -30.65
C ALA A 226 21.40 -8.40 -31.12
N CYS A 227 22.12 -7.34 -31.47
CA CYS A 227 21.57 -6.09 -31.98
C CYS A 227 22.36 -5.64 -33.21
N LEU A 228 21.69 -5.51 -34.35
CA LEU A 228 22.21 -4.74 -35.48
C LEU A 228 21.94 -3.28 -35.17
N ARG A 229 23.00 -2.49 -35.02
CA ARG A 229 22.93 -1.06 -34.72
C ARG A 229 23.36 -0.24 -35.93
#